data_AF-A0A2D7IKY5-F1
#
_entry.id   AF-A0A2D7IKY5-F1
#
_cell.length_a   1.000
_cell.length_b   1.000
_cell.length_c   1.000
_cell.angle_alpha   90.00
_cell.angle_beta   90.00
_cell.angle_gamma   90.00
#
_symmetry.space_group_name_H-M   'P 1'
#
loop_
_entity.id
_entity.type
_entity.pdbx_description
1 polymer ?
#
loop_
_entity_poly.entity_id
_entity_poly.type
_entity_poly.pdbx_seq_one_letter_code
_entity_poly.pdbx_strand_id
1 'polypeptide(L)'
;MEEKIKNIVEKYLNEDQVLIDVMESFESGFVRVVIDSEATVTLGDTAILTKKLIKSDEFNNRYPNGCRIEITTPGVDAPLKKAYQFKKNINKNVKIRYRNEGQIDSIKCKILSADDDSVLVNCDNNDIPIFYDQIEHAKILLSFK
;
A
#
# COMPACT_ATOMS: atom_id res chain seq x y z
N MET A 1 -9.53 4.44 -19.10
CA MET A 1 -8.28 3.97 -19.77
C MET A 1 -7.35 3.32 -18.74
N GLU A 2 -7.16 3.95 -17.57
CA GLU A 2 -6.48 3.35 -16.40
C GLU A 2 -7.10 2.04 -15.89
N GLU A 3 -8.44 1.91 -15.90
CA GLU A 3 -9.11 0.69 -15.43
C GLU A 3 -8.69 -0.56 -16.22
N LYS A 4 -8.36 -0.41 -17.52
CA LYS A 4 -7.95 -1.54 -18.36
C LYS A 4 -6.59 -2.10 -17.93
N ILE A 5 -5.61 -1.24 -17.60
CA ILE A 5 -4.31 -1.71 -17.14
C ILE A 5 -4.39 -2.26 -15.72
N LYS A 6 -5.22 -1.67 -14.84
CA LYS A 6 -5.47 -2.21 -13.50
C LYS A 6 -5.97 -3.65 -13.57
N ASN A 7 -7.00 -3.91 -14.38
CA ASN A 7 -7.54 -5.25 -14.59
C ASN A 7 -6.51 -6.24 -15.16
N ILE A 8 -5.61 -5.78 -16.04
CA ILE A 8 -4.52 -6.63 -16.55
C ILE A 8 -3.58 -7.01 -15.42
N VAL A 9 -3.13 -6.03 -14.63
CA VAL A 9 -2.16 -6.24 -13.56
C VAL A 9 -2.73 -7.14 -12.46
N GLU A 10 -3.97 -6.91 -12.03
CA GLU A 10 -4.64 -7.66 -10.96
C GLU A 10 -4.71 -9.17 -11.25
N LYS A 11 -4.88 -9.58 -12.52
CA LYS A 11 -4.88 -11.00 -12.92
C LYS A 11 -3.57 -11.73 -12.63
N TYR A 12 -2.46 -11.00 -12.50
CA TYR A 12 -1.12 -11.57 -12.34
C TYR A 12 -0.54 -11.39 -10.93
N LEU A 13 -1.23 -10.67 -10.05
CA LEU A 13 -0.89 -10.56 -8.63
C LEU A 13 -1.02 -11.92 -7.94
N ASN A 14 -0.22 -12.13 -6.90
CA ASN A 14 -0.42 -13.26 -6.00
C ASN A 14 -1.60 -12.97 -5.04
N GLU A 15 -2.15 -14.00 -4.40
CA GLU A 15 -3.35 -13.86 -3.54
C GLU A 15 -3.17 -12.88 -2.37
N ASP A 16 -1.94 -12.73 -1.87
CA ASP A 16 -1.58 -11.84 -0.77
C ASP A 16 -1.22 -10.41 -1.24
N GLN A 17 -1.17 -10.17 -2.55
CA GLN A 17 -0.78 -8.90 -3.13
C GLN A 17 -1.99 -8.06 -3.53
N VAL A 18 -1.90 -6.77 -3.26
CA VAL A 18 -2.94 -5.78 -3.55
C VAL A 18 -2.37 -4.73 -4.48
N LEU A 19 -3.12 -4.41 -5.54
CA LEU A 19 -2.81 -3.27 -6.40
C LEU A 19 -3.15 -1.97 -5.67
N ILE A 20 -2.16 -1.11 -5.47
CA ILE A 20 -2.36 0.20 -4.83
C ILE A 20 -2.58 1.27 -5.88
N ASP A 21 -1.74 1.29 -6.91
CA ASP A 21 -1.83 2.27 -7.98
C ASP A 21 -1.17 1.78 -9.27
N VAL A 22 -1.61 2.35 -10.39
CA VAL A 22 -0.99 2.15 -11.70
C VAL A 22 -0.94 3.47 -12.43
N MET A 23 0.26 3.86 -12.85
CA MET A 23 0.49 5.03 -13.69
C MET A 23 1.03 4.56 -15.03
N GLU A 24 0.45 5.05 -16.13
CA GLU A 24 0.97 4.80 -17.48
C GLU A 24 1.21 6.12 -18.22
N SER A 25 2.28 6.16 -19.01
CA SER A 25 2.54 7.23 -19.97
C SER A 25 2.95 6.61 -21.30
N PHE A 26 2.08 6.75 -22.30
CA PHE A 26 2.38 6.31 -23.66
C PHE A 26 3.44 7.20 -24.33
N GLU A 27 3.45 8.50 -24.01
CA GLU A 27 4.43 9.45 -24.53
C GLU A 27 5.85 9.14 -24.01
N SER A 28 5.98 8.94 -22.70
CA SER A 28 7.26 8.59 -22.06
C SER A 28 7.57 7.10 -22.10
N GLY A 29 6.65 6.28 -22.62
CA GLY A 29 6.81 4.84 -22.79
C GLY A 29 7.01 4.04 -21.50
N PHE A 30 6.30 4.36 -20.42
CA PHE A 30 6.39 3.60 -19.16
C PHE A 30 5.05 3.22 -18.56
N VAL A 31 5.09 2.14 -17.77
CA VAL A 31 4.06 1.78 -16.80
C VAL A 31 4.72 1.58 -15.44
N ARG A 32 4.18 2.23 -14.41
CA ARG A 32 4.57 2.06 -13.02
C ARG A 32 3.42 1.42 -12.27
N VAL A 33 3.70 0.31 -11.61
CA VAL A 33 2.76 -0.45 -10.80
C VAL A 33 3.21 -0.36 -9.35
N VAL A 34 2.31 0.07 -8.48
CA VAL A 34 2.53 0.08 -7.03
C VAL A 34 1.73 -1.07 -6.43
N ILE A 35 2.44 -2.07 -5.89
CA ILE A 35 1.84 -3.23 -5.24
C ILE A 35 2.16 -3.24 -3.76
N ASP A 36 1.26 -3.80 -2.97
CA ASP A 36 1.45 -3.93 -1.52
C ASP A 36 1.02 -5.30 -1.03
N SER A 37 1.55 -5.72 0.11
CA SER A 37 1.15 -6.95 0.80
C SER A 37 1.28 -6.73 2.30
N GLU A 38 0.63 -7.58 3.09
CA GLU A 38 0.92 -7.70 4.53
C GLU A 38 2.34 -8.22 4.74
N ALA A 39 2.77 -9.19 3.91
CA ALA A 39 4.13 -9.67 3.88
C ALA A 39 5.07 -8.67 3.18
N THR A 40 6.36 -8.82 3.42
CA THR A 40 7.36 -8.01 2.71
C THR A 40 7.38 -8.40 1.24
N VAL A 41 7.05 -7.46 0.36
CA VAL A 41 7.24 -7.61 -1.08
C VAL A 41 8.73 -7.56 -1.39
N THR A 42 9.29 -8.65 -1.90
CA THR A 42 10.70 -8.78 -2.22
C THR A 42 11.00 -8.38 -3.67
N LEU A 43 12.28 -8.20 -4.00
CA LEU A 43 12.72 -8.01 -5.39
C LEU A 43 12.39 -9.23 -6.27
N GLY A 44 12.34 -10.43 -5.69
CA GLY A 44 11.91 -11.64 -6.39
C GLY A 44 10.45 -11.55 -6.82
N ASP A 45 9.57 -11.06 -5.94
CA ASP A 45 8.14 -10.91 -6.21
C ASP A 45 7.88 -9.92 -7.34
N THR A 46 8.56 -8.77 -7.32
CA THR A 46 8.45 -7.77 -8.39
C THR A 46 9.00 -8.29 -9.73
N ALA A 47 10.07 -9.09 -9.71
CA ALA A 47 10.62 -9.73 -10.90
C ALA A 47 9.67 -10.79 -11.47
N ILE A 48 8.99 -11.57 -10.62
CA ILE A 48 7.98 -12.55 -11.03
C ILE A 48 6.80 -11.84 -11.69
N LEU A 49 6.28 -10.78 -11.08
CA LEU A 49 5.17 -10.00 -11.66
C LEU A 49 5.57 -9.38 -13.01
N THR A 50 6.77 -8.81 -13.10
CA THR A 50 7.31 -8.27 -14.36
C THR A 50 7.34 -9.35 -15.45
N LYS A 51 7.84 -10.55 -15.14
CA LYS A 51 7.87 -11.68 -16.09
C LYS A 51 6.48 -12.13 -16.52
N LYS A 52 5.51 -12.17 -15.59
CA LYS A 52 4.11 -12.52 -15.91
C LYS A 52 3.49 -11.49 -16.87
N LEU A 53 3.69 -10.20 -16.63
CA LEU A 53 3.19 -9.13 -17.49
C LEU A 53 3.79 -9.15 -18.89
N ILE A 54 5.12 -9.35 -19.02
CA ILE A 54 5.78 -9.43 -20.33
C ILE A 54 5.30 -10.64 -21.15
N LYS A 55 4.88 -11.73 -20.50
CA LYS A 55 4.32 -12.91 -21.17
C LYS A 55 2.83 -12.77 -21.53
N SER A 56 2.17 -11.71 -21.07
CA SER A 56 0.74 -11.49 -21.29
C SER A 56 0.49 -10.87 -22.66
N ASP A 57 -0.24 -11.58 -23.52
CA ASP A 57 -0.68 -11.02 -24.82
C ASP A 57 -1.52 -9.76 -24.62
N GLU A 58 -2.38 -9.72 -23.59
CA GLU A 58 -3.21 -8.55 -23.29
C GLU A 58 -2.37 -7.30 -22.94
N PHE A 59 -1.26 -7.51 -22.22
CA PHE A 59 -0.33 -6.44 -21.88
C PHE A 59 0.47 -6.00 -23.12
N ASN A 60 1.02 -6.94 -23.87
CA ASN A 60 1.81 -6.67 -25.07
C ASN A 60 0.98 -5.98 -26.17
N ASN A 61 -0.28 -6.34 -26.33
CA ASN A 61 -1.20 -5.69 -27.26
C ASN A 61 -1.50 -4.23 -26.88
N ARG A 62 -1.39 -3.87 -25.59
CA ARG A 62 -1.54 -2.49 -25.12
C ARG A 62 -0.29 -1.65 -25.40
N TYR A 63 0.89 -2.26 -25.33
CA TYR A 63 2.17 -1.61 -25.54
C TYR A 63 2.93 -2.24 -26.72
N PRO A 64 2.42 -2.11 -27.97
CA PRO A 64 2.98 -2.81 -29.14
C PRO A 64 4.42 -2.39 -29.49
N ASN A 65 4.82 -1.16 -29.11
CA ASN A 65 6.19 -0.66 -29.28
C ASN A 65 7.08 -0.95 -28.06
N GLY A 66 6.59 -1.73 -27.10
CA GLY A 66 7.21 -1.93 -25.79
C GLY A 66 6.96 -0.76 -24.83
N CYS A 67 7.30 -1.00 -23.56
CA CYS A 67 7.31 0.02 -22.51
C CYS A 67 8.31 -0.36 -21.41
N ARG A 68 8.81 0.64 -20.67
CA ARG A 68 9.52 0.41 -19.41
C ARG A 68 8.52 0.03 -18.32
N ILE A 69 8.74 -1.10 -17.66
CA ILE A 69 7.93 -1.56 -16.52
C ILE A 69 8.67 -1.26 -15.23
N GLU A 70 8.02 -0.54 -14.32
CA GLU A 70 8.50 -0.29 -12.96
C GLU A 70 7.51 -0.88 -11.97
N ILE A 71 7.96 -1.80 -11.10
CA ILE A 71 7.13 -2.38 -10.05
C ILE A 71 7.76 -2.03 -8.72
N THR A 72 6.99 -1.35 -7.87
CA THR A 72 7.44 -0.83 -6.58
C THR A 72 6.40 -1.07 -5.50
N THR A 73 6.80 -0.90 -4.24
CA THR A 73 5.89 -0.82 -3.10
C THR A 73 5.49 0.64 -2.81
N PRO A 74 4.40 0.88 -2.06
CA PRO A 74 4.08 2.21 -1.57
C PRO A 74 5.27 2.81 -0.81
N GLY A 75 5.49 4.10 -1.03
CA GLY A 75 6.47 4.86 -0.26
C GLY A 75 6.08 4.94 1.22
N VAL A 76 7.06 5.31 2.05
CA VAL A 76 6.89 5.48 3.50
C VAL A 76 5.88 6.57 3.89
N ASP A 77 5.64 7.54 2.99
CA ASP A 77 4.62 8.57 3.15
C ASP A 77 3.22 8.13 2.70
N ALA A 78 3.06 6.89 2.20
CA ALA A 78 1.77 6.38 1.78
C ALA A 78 0.81 6.30 2.98
N PRO A 79 -0.45 6.73 2.80
CA PRO A 79 -1.43 6.63 3.88
C PRO A 79 -1.80 5.17 4.16
N LEU A 80 -1.99 4.85 5.44
CA LEU A 80 -2.57 3.58 5.87
C LEU A 80 -4.09 3.69 5.78
N LYS A 81 -4.69 2.83 4.97
CA LYS A 81 -6.13 2.78 4.68
C LYS A 81 -6.77 1.42 5.01
N LYS A 82 -5.97 0.36 5.12
CA LYS A 82 -6.43 -1.02 5.31
C LYS A 82 -5.78 -1.65 6.53
N ALA A 83 -6.48 -2.55 7.21
CA ALA A 83 -6.04 -3.24 8.42
C ALA A 83 -4.65 -3.88 8.28
N TYR A 84 -4.41 -4.62 7.19
CA TYR A 84 -3.13 -5.28 6.92
C TYR A 84 -1.94 -4.31 6.89
N GLN A 85 -2.18 -3.04 6.53
CA GLN A 85 -1.14 -2.02 6.48
C GLN A 85 -0.73 -1.57 7.89
N PHE A 86 -1.62 -1.65 8.89
CA PHE A 86 -1.26 -1.46 10.29
C PHE A 86 -0.53 -2.69 10.84
N LYS A 87 -1.02 -3.90 10.52
CA LYS A 87 -0.40 -5.18 10.93
C LYS A 87 1.07 -5.28 10.54
N LYS A 88 1.40 -5.02 9.27
CA LYS A 88 2.79 -5.06 8.78
C LYS A 88 3.71 -3.96 9.34
N ASN A 89 3.13 -2.95 10.01
CA ASN A 89 3.86 -1.81 10.59
C ASN A 89 3.85 -1.80 12.12
N ILE A 90 3.53 -2.92 12.77
CA ILE A 90 3.71 -3.10 14.21
C ILE A 90 5.12 -2.68 14.63
N ASN A 91 5.23 -2.07 15.80
CA ASN A 91 6.43 -1.44 16.36
C ASN A 91 6.94 -0.16 15.68
N LYS A 92 6.26 0.37 14.64
CA LYS A 92 6.61 1.67 14.05
C LYS A 92 5.78 2.79 14.66
N ASN A 93 6.32 4.01 14.55
CA ASN A 93 5.59 5.23 14.91
C ASN A 93 4.59 5.56 13.80
N VAL A 94 3.39 5.97 14.19
CA VAL A 94 2.29 6.31 13.29
C VAL A 94 1.67 7.64 13.73
N LYS A 95 1.30 8.48 12.77
CA LYS A 95 0.41 9.62 13.00
C LYS A 95 -0.99 9.24 12.56
N ILE A 96 -1.96 9.30 13.46
CA ILE A 96 -3.36 8.97 13.19
C ILE A 96 -4.21 10.22 13.45
N ARG A 97 -5.06 10.57 12.49
CA ARG A 97 -6.17 11.50 12.65
C ARG A 97 -7.46 10.68 12.64
N TYR A 98 -8.23 10.75 13.71
CA TYR A 98 -9.41 9.92 13.90
C TYR A 98 -10.53 10.69 14.61
N ARG A 99 -11.76 10.21 14.46
CA ARG A 99 -12.93 10.77 15.13
C ARG A 99 -13.10 10.14 16.51
N ASN A 100 -13.24 10.99 17.52
CA ASN A 100 -13.44 10.60 18.91
C ASN A 100 -14.56 11.46 19.51
N GLU A 101 -15.67 10.83 19.92
CA GLU A 101 -16.82 11.52 20.55
C GLU A 101 -17.30 12.79 19.81
N GLY A 102 -17.27 12.76 18.48
CA GLY A 102 -17.70 13.88 17.62
C GLY A 102 -16.63 14.96 17.38
N GLN A 103 -15.45 14.83 17.97
CA GLN A 103 -14.28 15.68 17.69
C GLN A 103 -13.26 14.92 16.82
N ILE A 104 -12.35 15.67 16.19
CA ILE A 104 -11.26 15.11 15.40
C ILE A 104 -9.96 15.27 16.19
N ASP A 105 -9.42 14.14 16.63
CA ASP A 105 -8.15 14.09 17.36
C ASP A 105 -7.00 13.74 16.41
N SER A 106 -5.78 14.16 16.78
CA SER A 106 -4.57 13.79 16.06
C SER A 106 -3.46 13.40 17.02
N ILE A 107 -3.02 12.15 16.92
CA ILE A 107 -2.02 11.56 17.80
C ILE A 107 -0.80 11.08 17.01
N LYS A 108 0.34 10.97 17.71
CA LYS A 108 1.59 10.39 17.20
C LYS A 108 2.07 9.34 18.18
N CYS A 109 1.93 8.08 17.83
CA CYS A 109 2.06 6.97 18.79
C CYS A 109 2.74 5.77 18.14
N LYS A 110 3.12 4.77 18.94
CA LYS A 110 3.71 3.52 18.44
C LYS A 110 2.62 2.47 18.26
N ILE A 111 2.62 1.76 17.13
CA ILE A 111 1.71 0.62 16.91
C ILE A 111 2.17 -0.56 17.77
N LEU A 112 1.28 -1.07 18.64
CA LEU A 112 1.53 -2.25 19.46
C LEU A 112 1.00 -3.52 18.80
N SER A 113 -0.24 -3.48 18.33
CA SER A 113 -0.92 -4.58 17.65
C SER A 113 -1.99 -4.05 16.72
N ALA A 114 -2.43 -4.88 15.79
CA ALA A 114 -3.50 -4.58 14.85
C ALA A 114 -4.24 -5.88 14.51
N ASP A 115 -5.57 -5.83 14.52
CA ASP A 115 -6.44 -6.90 14.04
C ASP A 115 -7.22 -6.43 12.81
N ASP A 116 -8.35 -7.06 12.50
CA ASP A 116 -9.18 -6.73 11.34
C ASP A 116 -10.10 -5.53 11.56
N ASP A 117 -10.35 -5.14 12.82
CA ASP A 117 -11.30 -4.11 13.20
C ASP A 117 -10.63 -2.85 13.78
N SER A 118 -9.50 -3.01 14.46
CA SER A 118 -8.84 -1.94 15.21
C SER A 118 -7.31 -2.03 15.24
N VAL A 119 -6.69 -0.91 15.58
CA VAL A 119 -5.27 -0.80 15.90
C VAL A 119 -5.09 -0.37 17.36
N LEU A 120 -4.22 -1.06 18.09
CA LEU A 120 -3.79 -0.65 19.44
C LEU A 120 -2.51 0.17 19.32
N VAL A 121 -2.53 1.40 19.83
CA VAL A 121 -1.38 2.31 19.84
C VAL A 121 -0.99 2.72 21.25
N ASN A 122 0.31 2.88 21.50
CA ASN A 122 0.85 3.39 22.75
C ASN A 122 1.24 4.86 22.61
N CYS A 123 0.59 5.72 23.40
CA CYS A 123 0.77 7.16 23.44
C CYS A 123 1.18 7.56 24.88
N ASP A 124 2.43 7.98 25.08
CA ASP A 124 2.93 8.48 26.38
C ASP A 124 2.55 7.57 27.59
N ASN A 125 2.74 6.25 27.43
CA ASN A 125 2.40 5.18 28.38
C ASN A 125 0.90 4.81 28.52
N ASN A 126 0.03 5.32 27.66
CA ASN A 126 -1.36 4.87 27.57
C ASN A 126 -1.59 4.04 26.30
N ASP A 127 -2.27 2.91 26.45
CA ASP A 127 -2.69 2.08 25.33
C ASP A 127 -4.10 2.47 24.90
N ILE A 128 -4.24 2.88 23.65
CA ILE A 128 -5.49 3.40 23.08
C ILE A 128 -5.88 2.52 21.88
N PRO A 129 -7.02 1.82 21.93
CA PRO A 129 -7.57 1.16 20.75
C PRO A 129 -8.28 2.19 19.86
N ILE A 130 -8.04 2.12 18.54
CA ILE A 130 -8.70 2.95 17.54
C ILE A 130 -9.29 2.05 16.45
N PHE A 131 -10.60 2.12 16.26
CA PHE A 131 -11.28 1.37 15.21
C PHE A 131 -11.00 1.99 13.83
N TYR A 132 -10.84 1.15 12.81
CA TYR A 132 -10.47 1.64 11.48
C TYR A 132 -11.52 2.55 10.84
N ASP A 133 -12.79 2.39 11.20
CA ASP A 133 -13.90 3.23 10.74
C ASP A 133 -13.86 4.66 11.31
N GLN A 134 -13.16 4.86 12.43
CA GLN A 134 -12.91 6.17 13.04
C GLN A 134 -11.73 6.90 12.39
N ILE A 135 -10.83 6.18 11.70
CA ILE A 135 -9.61 6.76 11.14
C ILE A 135 -9.93 7.53 9.86
N GLU A 136 -9.68 8.84 9.88
CA GLU A 136 -9.77 9.67 8.67
C GLU A 136 -8.48 9.64 7.86
N HIS A 137 -7.33 9.59 8.54
CA HIS A 137 -6.03 9.60 7.89
C HIS A 137 -4.96 9.04 8.82
N ALA A 138 -4.19 8.07 8.35
CA ALA A 138 -3.04 7.54 9.07
C ALA A 138 -1.80 7.47 8.18
N LYS A 139 -0.61 7.71 8.74
CA LYS A 139 0.67 7.52 8.04
C LYS A 139 1.80 7.15 8.99
N ILE A 140 2.76 6.38 8.51
CA ILE A 140 3.95 6.04 9.28
C ILE A 140 4.82 7.30 9.45
N LEU A 141 5.40 7.45 10.64
CA LEU A 141 6.40 8.45 10.94
C LEU A 141 7.77 7.81 10.85
N LEU A 142 8.61 8.36 9.97
CA LEU A 142 10.02 7.98 9.91
C LEU A 142 10.73 8.52 11.15
N SER A 143 11.52 7.66 11.78
CA SER A 143 12.48 8.06 12.78
C SER A 143 13.85 7.66 12.24
N PHE A 144 14.64 8.65 11.85
CA PHE A 144 16.04 8.45 11.51
C PHE A 144 16.80 8.33 12.83
N LYS A 145 17.49 7.20 13.03
CA LYS A 145 18.48 7.04 14.10
C LYS A 145 19.85 7.47 13.60
#